data_AF-A0A935MQ59-F1
#
_entry.id   AF-A0A935MQ59-F1
#
_cell.length_a   1.000
_cell.length_b   1.000
_cell.length_c   1.000
_cell.angle_alpha   90.00
_cell.angle_beta   90.00
_cell.angle_gamma   90.00
#
_symmetry.space_group_name_H-M   'P 1'
#
loop_
_entity.id
_entity.type
_entity.pdbx_description
1 polymer ?
#
loop_
_entity_poly.entity_id
_entity_poly.type
_entity_poly.pdbx_seq_one_letter_code
_entity_poly.pdbx_strand_id
1 'polypeptide(L)'
;MDNFLMQGIEAYRNQTARERQFTGYARRIRNLLEIRGKTSDDSYLLMLTPMIEVAWVDGKIGRPEQNAVLKAAESYGLLQDDATFMQILERLSTRPNTSTIELWWDGIADLLSSLPLGQTAAISSLMLRQTRFVAELGQKQIFGMWRGHSSGESEKSKLEETEKRFSRLEERMTTSGSTSQKNGIDDHLKMLPLVKVAWADGRITKRERQMIFDSMFDLGLDPNNNNLDQLLGWLELSPKEEFFKESLEKLRSGLETLSDDDHAEQKYSLISQCTLVAEVSGGDSDSPSGGPRICDEEITAVKQIARILNGAIERG
;
A
#
# COMPACT_ATOMS: atom_id res chain seq x y z
N MET A 1 -17.76 -35.62 6.09
CA MET A 1 -16.50 -35.23 6.75
C MET A 1 -15.72 -34.19 5.94
N ASP A 2 -16.00 -34.04 4.63
CA ASP A 2 -15.24 -33.14 3.74
C ASP A 2 -15.49 -31.63 3.92
N ASN A 3 -16.70 -31.20 4.31
CA ASN A 3 -17.01 -29.76 4.37
C ASN A 3 -16.24 -29.03 5.48
N PHE A 4 -16.00 -29.69 6.62
CA PHE A 4 -15.24 -29.11 7.73
C PHE A 4 -13.74 -28.96 7.41
N LEU A 5 -13.15 -29.96 6.75
CA LEU A 5 -11.75 -29.92 6.32
C LEU A 5 -11.53 -28.84 5.24
N MET A 6 -12.44 -28.72 4.27
CA MET A 6 -12.36 -27.69 3.23
C MET A 6 -12.49 -26.28 3.80
N GLN A 7 -13.44 -26.05 4.73
CA GLN A 7 -13.56 -24.78 5.44
C GLN A 7 -12.30 -24.43 6.26
N GLY A 8 -11.69 -25.43 6.90
CA GLY A 8 -10.43 -25.23 7.63
C GLY A 8 -9.27 -24.85 6.73
N ILE A 9 -9.13 -25.51 5.56
CA ILE A 9 -8.09 -25.19 4.57
C ILE A 9 -8.29 -23.77 4.00
N GLU A 10 -9.52 -23.39 3.68
CA GLU A 10 -9.84 -22.06 3.17
C GLU A 10 -9.57 -20.96 4.20
N ALA A 11 -9.98 -21.16 5.45
CA ALA A 11 -9.69 -20.25 6.55
C ALA A 11 -8.18 -20.06 6.76
N TYR A 12 -7.41 -21.16 6.74
CA TYR A 12 -5.95 -21.13 6.84
C TYR A 12 -5.30 -20.37 5.67
N ARG A 13 -5.76 -20.59 4.44
CA ARG A 13 -5.28 -19.89 3.24
C ARG A 13 -5.56 -18.39 3.34
N ASN A 14 -6.77 -18.01 3.73
CA ASN A 14 -7.17 -16.61 3.90
C ASN A 14 -6.35 -15.91 5.00
N GLN A 15 -6.12 -16.59 6.12
CA GLN A 15 -5.25 -16.08 7.18
C GLN A 15 -3.81 -15.88 6.69
N THR A 16 -3.25 -16.88 6.01
CA THR A 16 -1.89 -16.81 5.46
C THR A 16 -1.75 -15.67 4.44
N ALA A 17 -2.76 -15.47 3.58
CA ALA A 17 -2.78 -14.37 2.62
C ALA A 17 -2.82 -13.00 3.31
N ARG A 18 -3.64 -12.84 4.36
CA ARG A 18 -3.71 -11.60 5.16
C ARG A 18 -2.40 -11.31 5.87
N GLU A 19 -1.74 -12.32 6.45
CA GLU A 19 -0.41 -12.15 7.08
C GLU A 19 0.67 -11.74 6.07
N ARG A 20 0.65 -12.32 4.86
CA ARG A 20 1.56 -11.90 3.77
C ARG A 20 1.31 -10.45 3.35
N GLN A 21 0.06 -10.04 3.22
CA GLN A 21 -0.30 -8.65 2.92
C GLN A 21 0.16 -7.70 4.03
N PHE A 22 -0.07 -8.05 5.30
CA PHE A 22 0.35 -7.28 6.46
C PHE A 22 1.87 -7.01 6.49
N THR A 23 2.68 -8.04 6.25
CA THR A 23 4.15 -7.88 6.14
C THR A 23 4.56 -7.12 4.89
N GLY A 24 3.82 -7.28 3.78
CA GLY A 24 4.00 -6.49 2.57
C GLY A 24 3.79 -4.99 2.80
N TYR A 25 2.78 -4.60 3.60
CA TYR A 25 2.53 -3.20 3.96
C TYR A 25 3.70 -2.59 4.74
N ALA A 26 4.28 -3.33 5.70
CA ALA A 26 5.44 -2.87 6.45
C ALA A 26 6.64 -2.59 5.53
N ARG A 27 6.95 -3.52 4.61
CA ARG A 27 8.05 -3.32 3.65
C ARG A 27 7.81 -2.11 2.75
N ARG A 28 6.57 -1.87 2.33
CA ARG A 28 6.22 -0.69 1.52
C ARG A 28 6.37 0.61 2.29
N ILE A 29 5.87 0.69 3.52
CA ILE A 29 6.09 1.86 4.39
C ILE A 29 7.59 2.13 4.54
N ARG A 30 8.38 1.07 4.78
CA ARG A 30 9.84 1.18 4.85
C ARG A 30 10.43 1.81 3.59
N ASN A 31 10.11 1.26 2.43
CA ASN A 31 10.60 1.77 1.14
C ASN A 31 10.19 3.23 0.92
N LEU A 32 8.93 3.59 1.21
CA LEU A 32 8.41 4.95 1.04
C LEU A 32 9.17 5.96 1.93
N LEU A 33 9.55 5.55 3.15
CA LEU A 33 10.35 6.39 4.04
C LEU A 33 11.82 6.49 3.58
N GLU A 34 12.40 5.42 3.02
CA GLU A 34 13.81 5.38 2.59
C GLU A 34 14.13 6.24 1.36
N ILE A 35 13.14 6.61 0.53
CA ILE A 35 13.33 7.41 -0.71
C ILE A 35 14.05 8.75 -0.47
N ARG A 36 14.03 9.30 0.76
CA ARG A 36 14.76 10.53 1.14
C ARG A 36 16.12 10.29 1.81
N GLY A 37 16.54 9.05 2.01
CA GLY A 37 17.88 8.68 2.48
C GLY A 37 18.20 9.02 3.94
N LYS A 38 17.20 9.30 4.79
CA LYS A 38 17.39 9.61 6.22
C LYS A 38 16.25 9.03 7.07
N THR A 39 16.22 7.72 7.18
CA THR A 39 15.32 7.03 8.13
C THR A 39 16.15 6.47 9.28
N SER A 40 15.67 6.68 10.50
CA SER A 40 16.24 6.12 11.73
C SER A 40 15.34 5.03 12.28
N ASP A 41 15.87 4.17 13.14
CA ASP A 41 15.08 3.21 13.92
C ASP A 41 13.95 3.91 14.67
N ASP A 42 14.17 5.12 15.19
CA ASP A 42 13.14 5.93 15.84
C ASP A 42 11.97 6.24 14.89
N SER A 43 12.25 6.50 13.60
CA SER A 43 11.22 6.79 12.60
C SER A 43 10.31 5.57 12.38
N TYR A 44 10.89 4.38 12.33
CA TYR A 44 10.11 3.14 12.18
C TYR A 44 9.44 2.71 13.48
N LEU A 45 10.04 3.00 14.63
CA LEU A 45 9.44 2.78 15.94
C LEU A 45 8.17 3.62 16.11
N LEU A 46 8.14 4.84 15.56
CA LEU A 46 6.94 5.65 15.46
C LEU A 46 5.86 4.98 14.58
N MET A 47 6.24 4.30 13.49
CA MET A 47 5.28 3.58 12.62
C MET A 47 4.53 2.44 13.32
N LEU A 48 5.06 1.93 14.44
CA LEU A 48 4.38 0.91 15.25
C LEU A 48 3.28 1.49 16.15
N THR A 49 3.26 2.81 16.37
CA THR A 49 2.38 3.47 17.36
C THR A 49 0.91 3.13 17.19
N PRO A 50 0.29 3.22 15.98
CA PRO A 50 -1.15 2.97 15.87
C PRO A 50 -1.52 1.52 16.19
N MET A 51 -0.66 0.56 15.80
CA MET A 51 -0.83 -0.86 16.11
C MET A 51 -0.71 -1.14 17.62
N ILE A 52 0.26 -0.51 18.29
CA ILE A 52 0.44 -0.65 19.74
C ILE A 52 -0.73 -0.03 20.49
N GLU A 53 -1.18 1.16 20.07
CA GLU A 53 -2.31 1.84 20.70
C GLU A 53 -3.60 1.01 20.57
N VAL A 54 -3.90 0.47 19.38
CA VAL A 54 -5.11 -0.33 19.18
C VAL A 54 -5.05 -1.65 19.95
N ALA A 55 -3.89 -2.29 20.05
CA ALA A 55 -3.72 -3.52 20.82
C ALA A 55 -3.93 -3.30 22.33
N TRP A 56 -3.70 -2.09 22.85
CA TRP A 56 -3.92 -1.75 24.27
C TRP A 56 -5.35 -1.31 24.60
N VAL A 57 -6.27 -1.28 23.64
CA VAL A 57 -7.65 -0.80 23.85
C VAL A 57 -8.34 -1.53 24.99
N ASP A 58 -8.23 -2.85 25.01
CA ASP A 58 -8.82 -3.71 26.03
C ASP A 58 -8.01 -3.75 27.35
N GLY A 59 -6.96 -2.94 27.46
CA GLY A 59 -6.10 -2.86 28.63
C GLY A 59 -5.10 -4.01 28.78
N LYS A 60 -4.99 -4.89 27.76
CA LYS A 60 -3.98 -5.94 27.64
C LYS A 60 -3.74 -6.27 26.17
N ILE A 61 -2.51 -6.64 25.83
CA ILE A 61 -2.16 -7.14 24.50
C ILE A 61 -2.19 -8.67 24.50
N GLY A 62 -2.92 -9.27 23.57
CA GLY A 62 -2.92 -10.69 23.32
C GLY A 62 -1.69 -11.16 22.54
N ARG A 63 -1.34 -12.45 22.67
CA ARG A 63 -0.22 -13.05 21.90
C ARG A 63 -0.34 -12.84 20.38
N PRO A 64 -1.51 -12.97 19.74
CA PRO A 64 -1.64 -12.72 18.30
C PRO A 64 -1.28 -11.28 17.90
N GLU A 65 -1.77 -10.29 18.66
CA GLU A 65 -1.49 -8.87 18.44
C GLU A 65 -0.01 -8.56 18.67
N GLN A 66 0.55 -9.06 19.77
CA GLN A 66 1.98 -8.94 20.08
C GLN A 66 2.84 -9.49 18.93
N ASN A 67 2.53 -10.69 18.44
CA ASN A 67 3.25 -11.30 17.33
C ASN A 67 3.09 -10.50 16.03
N ALA A 68 1.92 -9.91 15.77
CA ALA A 68 1.71 -9.06 14.60
C ALA A 68 2.57 -7.79 14.68
N VAL A 69 2.62 -7.11 15.84
CA VAL A 69 3.48 -5.93 16.04
C VAL A 69 4.96 -6.31 15.85
N LEU A 70 5.41 -7.43 16.41
CA LEU A 70 6.79 -7.90 16.24
C LEU A 70 7.11 -8.26 14.78
N LYS A 71 6.18 -8.87 14.03
CA LYS A 71 6.35 -9.13 12.59
C LYS A 71 6.46 -7.83 11.77
N ALA A 72 5.70 -6.79 12.13
CA ALA A 72 5.85 -5.48 11.50
C ALA A 72 7.21 -4.86 11.83
N ALA A 73 7.63 -4.92 13.09
CA ALA A 73 8.94 -4.45 13.54
C ALA A 73 10.10 -5.16 12.82
N GLU A 74 10.00 -6.48 12.65
CA GLU A 74 10.96 -7.27 11.86
C GLU A 74 11.03 -6.77 10.42
N SER A 75 9.88 -6.52 9.79
CA SER A 75 9.81 -6.03 8.42
C SER A 75 10.36 -4.61 8.27
N TYR A 76 10.31 -3.81 9.33
CA TYR A 76 10.99 -2.52 9.42
C TYR A 76 12.50 -2.64 9.69
N GLY A 77 13.00 -3.82 10.06
CA GLY A 77 14.41 -4.05 10.39
C GLY A 77 14.77 -3.75 11.85
N LEU A 78 13.79 -3.50 12.73
CA LEU A 78 14.00 -3.03 14.10
C LEU A 78 14.46 -4.10 15.10
N LEU A 79 14.46 -5.37 14.69
CA LEU A 79 14.82 -6.48 15.58
C LEU A 79 16.29 -6.89 15.49
N GLN A 80 17.11 -6.13 14.75
CA GLN A 80 18.54 -6.41 14.59
C GLN A 80 19.38 -5.87 15.76
N ASP A 81 18.87 -4.83 16.44
CA ASP A 81 19.52 -4.20 17.58
C ASP A 81 18.77 -4.54 18.89
N ASP A 82 19.52 -4.96 19.90
CA ASP A 82 18.97 -5.38 21.20
C ASP A 82 18.30 -4.20 21.92
N ALA A 83 18.81 -2.97 21.78
CA ALA A 83 18.24 -1.81 22.45
C ALA A 83 16.89 -1.42 21.82
N THR A 84 16.79 -1.37 20.49
CA THR A 84 15.53 -1.15 19.77
C THR A 84 14.52 -2.26 20.07
N PHE A 85 14.95 -3.52 20.10
CA PHE A 85 14.09 -4.63 20.47
C PHE A 85 13.51 -4.51 21.89
N MET A 86 14.34 -4.16 22.86
CA MET A 86 13.91 -3.95 24.25
C MET A 86 12.92 -2.79 24.39
N GLN A 87 13.10 -1.70 23.63
CA GLN A 87 12.12 -0.61 23.58
C GLN A 87 10.76 -1.08 23.06
N ILE A 88 10.73 -1.92 22.02
CA ILE A 88 9.48 -2.48 21.51
C ILE A 88 8.82 -3.37 22.56
N LEU A 89 9.59 -4.24 23.22
CA LEU A 89 9.07 -5.10 24.29
C LEU A 89 8.52 -4.30 25.47
N GLU A 90 9.16 -3.19 25.85
CA GLU A 90 8.66 -2.29 26.89
C GLU A 90 7.29 -1.72 26.54
N ARG A 91 7.13 -1.20 25.31
CA ARG A 91 5.84 -0.66 24.81
C ARG A 91 4.73 -1.71 24.73
N LEU A 92 5.10 -2.97 24.50
CA LEU A 92 4.17 -4.10 24.44
C LEU A 92 3.85 -4.69 25.82
N SER A 93 4.73 -4.50 26.81
CA SER A 93 4.56 -5.06 28.15
C SER A 93 3.90 -4.09 29.12
N THR A 94 4.10 -2.79 28.90
CA THR A 94 3.56 -1.72 29.76
C THR A 94 2.69 -0.79 28.93
N ARG A 95 1.44 -0.61 29.35
CA ARG A 95 0.51 0.30 28.67
C ARG A 95 1.07 1.73 28.70
N PRO A 96 1.31 2.35 27.53
CA PRO A 96 1.73 3.74 27.48
C PRO A 96 0.64 4.65 28.05
N ASN A 97 1.03 5.69 28.78
CA ASN A 97 0.07 6.69 29.22
C ASN A 97 -0.34 7.60 28.04
N THR A 98 -1.45 8.33 28.19
CA THR A 98 -1.99 9.18 27.12
C THR A 98 -0.98 10.21 26.62
N SER A 99 -0.23 10.87 27.51
CA SER A 99 0.76 11.87 27.11
C SER A 99 1.89 11.28 26.28
N THR A 100 2.32 10.06 26.57
CA THR A 100 3.31 9.33 25.77
C THR A 100 2.76 8.98 24.38
N ILE A 101 1.50 8.55 24.29
CA ILE A 101 0.86 8.24 23.01
C ILE A 101 0.74 9.51 22.15
N GLU A 102 0.31 10.63 22.72
CA GLU A 102 0.22 11.90 21.98
C GLU A 102 1.60 12.34 21.47
N LEU A 103 2.66 12.21 22.28
CA LEU A 103 4.02 12.52 21.85
C LEU A 103 4.49 11.65 20.68
N TRP A 104 4.11 10.37 20.64
CA TRP A 104 4.41 9.51 19.49
C TRP A 104 3.61 9.93 18.25
N TRP A 105 2.35 10.33 18.41
CA TRP A 105 1.55 10.84 17.30
C TRP A 105 2.08 12.17 16.75
N ASP A 106 2.56 13.06 17.61
CA ASP A 106 3.25 14.28 17.19
C ASP A 106 4.52 13.94 16.40
N GLY A 107 5.29 12.94 16.85
CA GLY A 107 6.46 12.45 16.11
C GLY A 107 6.11 11.90 14.72
N ILE A 108 5.00 11.16 14.59
CA ILE A 108 4.49 10.72 13.28
C ILE A 108 4.12 11.94 12.42
N ALA A 109 3.41 12.91 12.99
CA ALA A 109 2.98 14.09 12.26
C ALA A 109 4.18 14.90 11.72
N ASP A 110 5.18 15.12 12.56
CA ASP A 110 6.42 15.82 12.19
C ASP A 110 7.17 15.06 11.08
N LEU A 111 7.33 13.74 11.24
CA LEU A 111 7.98 12.90 10.24
C LEU A 111 7.26 12.96 8.89
N LEU A 112 5.95 12.74 8.88
CA LEU A 112 5.15 12.73 7.66
C LEU A 112 5.04 14.13 7.03
N SER A 113 5.11 15.20 7.81
CA SER A 113 5.06 16.58 7.28
C SER A 113 6.26 16.92 6.39
N SER A 114 7.35 16.17 6.52
CA SER A 114 8.55 16.31 5.68
C SER A 114 8.43 15.59 4.32
N LEU A 115 7.40 14.77 4.14
CA LEU A 115 7.19 13.95 2.95
C LEU A 115 6.23 14.61 1.96
N PRO A 116 6.33 14.30 0.64
CA PRO A 116 5.31 14.64 -0.33
C PRO A 116 3.93 14.13 0.09
N LEU A 117 2.88 14.92 -0.18
CA LEU A 117 1.50 14.60 0.22
C LEU A 117 1.07 13.18 -0.20
N GLY A 118 1.38 12.77 -1.43
CA GLY A 118 1.07 11.42 -1.92
C GLY A 118 1.79 10.31 -1.16
N GLN A 119 3.05 10.52 -0.76
CA GLN A 119 3.78 9.55 0.09
C GLN A 119 3.20 9.51 1.50
N THR A 120 2.83 10.65 2.06
CA THR A 120 2.14 10.71 3.36
C THR A 120 0.82 9.94 3.33
N ALA A 121 -0.04 10.21 2.33
CA ALA A 121 -1.32 9.51 2.18
C ALA A 121 -1.12 8.00 2.00
N ALA A 122 -0.09 7.59 1.25
CA ALA A 122 0.30 6.19 1.10
C ALA A 122 0.64 5.54 2.44
N ILE A 123 1.54 6.17 3.20
CA ILE A 123 1.99 5.67 4.49
C ILE A 123 0.83 5.63 5.48
N SER A 124 0.03 6.69 5.59
CA SER A 124 -1.19 6.75 6.41
C SER A 124 -2.14 5.59 6.09
N SER A 125 -2.43 5.36 4.81
CA SER A 125 -3.31 4.28 4.36
C SER A 125 -2.76 2.89 4.72
N LEU A 126 -1.48 2.65 4.50
CA LEU A 126 -0.82 1.39 4.83
C LEU A 126 -0.77 1.15 6.35
N MET A 127 -0.46 2.17 7.14
CA MET A 127 -0.48 2.11 8.61
C MET A 127 -1.88 1.80 9.12
N LEU A 128 -2.93 2.43 8.56
CA LEU A 128 -4.31 2.15 8.95
C LEU A 128 -4.70 0.69 8.65
N ARG A 129 -4.28 0.14 7.50
CA ARG A 129 -4.51 -1.28 7.17
C ARG A 129 -3.81 -2.22 8.15
N GLN A 130 -2.57 -1.92 8.54
CA GLN A 130 -1.85 -2.69 9.55
C GLN A 130 -2.52 -2.62 10.93
N THR A 131 -2.98 -1.42 11.31
CA THR A 131 -3.70 -1.19 12.57
C THR A 131 -5.00 -1.98 12.61
N ARG A 132 -5.78 -1.94 11.52
CA ARG A 132 -7.00 -2.74 11.38
C ARG A 132 -6.72 -4.24 11.51
N PHE A 133 -5.65 -4.73 10.88
CA PHE A 133 -5.26 -6.13 11.01
C PHE A 133 -4.96 -6.51 12.47
N VAL A 134 -4.26 -5.68 13.23
CA VAL A 134 -3.98 -5.93 14.65
C VAL A 134 -5.26 -5.93 15.48
N ALA A 135 -6.14 -4.95 15.29
CA ALA A 135 -7.44 -4.91 15.96
C ALA A 135 -8.28 -6.17 15.69
N GLU A 136 -8.31 -6.64 14.43
CA GLU A 136 -9.04 -7.84 14.04
C GLU A 136 -8.49 -9.14 14.69
N LEU A 137 -7.25 -9.14 15.19
CA LEU A 137 -6.67 -10.25 15.94
C LEU A 137 -7.11 -10.25 17.41
N GLY A 138 -7.42 -9.09 17.98
CA GLY A 138 -8.00 -8.93 19.33
C GLY A 138 -9.46 -9.39 19.41
N GLN A 139 -10.17 -9.33 18.28
CA GLN A 139 -11.50 -9.92 18.10
C GLN A 139 -11.43 -11.45 18.20
N LYS A 140 -11.66 -11.97 19.41
CA LYS A 140 -11.74 -13.41 19.70
C LYS A 140 -12.55 -14.14 18.62
N GLN A 141 -11.88 -14.87 17.74
CA GLN A 141 -12.50 -15.97 16.99
C GLN A 141 -12.82 -17.08 18.01
N ILE A 142 -14.04 -17.05 18.53
CA ILE A 142 -14.60 -18.09 19.37
C ILE A 142 -14.91 -19.31 18.47
N PHE A 143 -13.99 -20.25 18.39
CA PHE A 143 -14.36 -21.64 18.10
C PHE A 143 -14.73 -22.31 19.43
N GLY A 144 -16.03 -22.53 19.65
CA GLY A 144 -16.55 -23.41 20.71
C GLY A 144 -16.82 -22.76 22.07
N MET A 145 -18.11 -22.49 22.34
CA MET A 145 -18.75 -22.41 23.66
C MET A 145 -17.91 -21.90 24.84
N TRP A 146 -17.66 -20.59 25.02
CA TRP A 146 -17.59 -19.93 26.35
C TRP A 146 -17.66 -18.40 26.14
N ARG A 147 -18.61 -17.74 26.82
CA ARG A 147 -18.90 -16.29 26.71
C ARG A 147 -17.79 -15.43 27.35
N GLY A 148 -17.54 -14.24 26.80
CA GLY A 148 -16.90 -13.15 27.55
C GLY A 148 -16.50 -11.90 26.76
N HIS A 149 -17.40 -10.91 26.77
CA HIS A 149 -17.27 -9.46 26.56
C HIS A 149 -16.89 -8.89 25.17
N SER A 150 -17.58 -7.77 24.90
CA SER A 150 -17.68 -6.94 23.70
C SER A 150 -16.39 -6.19 23.32
N SER A 151 -15.32 -6.90 22.92
CA SER A 151 -14.05 -6.25 22.52
C SER A 151 -14.12 -5.51 21.18
N GLY A 152 -15.00 -5.94 20.26
CA GLY A 152 -15.05 -5.37 18.92
C GLY A 152 -15.53 -3.90 18.83
N GLU A 153 -16.35 -3.43 19.77
CA GLU A 153 -16.86 -2.05 19.72
C GLU A 153 -15.80 -1.02 20.16
N SER A 154 -15.02 -1.35 21.19
CA SER A 154 -13.92 -0.51 21.67
C SER A 154 -12.79 -0.45 20.64
N GLU A 155 -12.41 -1.57 20.04
CA GLU A 155 -11.42 -1.62 18.96
C GLU A 155 -11.89 -0.84 17.72
N LYS A 156 -13.16 -1.00 17.32
CA LYS A 156 -13.73 -0.25 16.21
C LYS A 156 -13.72 1.26 16.49
N SER A 157 -14.10 1.67 17.70
CA SER A 157 -14.05 3.08 18.10
C SER A 157 -12.62 3.63 18.05
N LYS A 158 -11.62 2.84 18.47
CA LYS A 158 -10.21 3.23 18.37
C LYS A 158 -9.70 3.30 16.93
N LEU A 159 -10.14 2.39 16.06
CA LEU A 159 -9.84 2.46 14.62
C LEU A 159 -10.43 3.72 13.99
N GLU A 160 -11.68 4.06 14.30
CA GLU A 160 -12.32 5.30 13.85
C GLU A 160 -11.57 6.55 14.38
N GLU A 161 -11.09 6.52 15.62
CA GLU A 161 -10.25 7.59 16.17
C GLU A 161 -8.92 7.71 15.42
N THR A 162 -8.28 6.58 15.14
CA THR A 162 -7.01 6.51 14.39
C THR A 162 -7.17 7.04 12.98
N GLU A 163 -8.24 6.65 12.28
CA GLU A 163 -8.59 7.17 10.95
C GLU A 163 -8.79 8.69 10.98
N LYS A 164 -9.53 9.21 11.97
CA LYS A 164 -9.67 10.67 12.16
C LYS A 164 -8.36 11.38 12.49
N ARG A 165 -7.39 10.72 13.14
CA ARG A 165 -6.05 11.29 13.37
C ARG A 165 -5.31 11.46 12.03
N PHE A 166 -5.32 10.44 11.18
CA PHE A 166 -4.71 10.52 9.84
C PHE A 166 -5.41 11.53 8.92
N SER A 167 -6.74 11.58 8.88
CA SER A 167 -7.45 12.57 8.06
C SER A 167 -7.12 14.01 8.47
N ARG A 168 -7.07 14.30 9.78
CA ARG A 168 -6.66 15.63 10.29
C ARG A 168 -5.22 15.98 9.91
N LEU A 169 -4.34 14.98 9.87
CA LEU A 169 -2.96 15.18 9.46
C LEU A 169 -2.89 15.59 7.98
N GLU A 170 -3.61 14.88 7.11
CA GLU A 170 -3.68 15.17 5.66
C GLU A 170 -4.32 16.54 5.38
N GLU A 171 -5.38 16.91 6.12
CA GLU A 171 -6.01 18.24 6.07
C GLU A 171 -5.03 19.36 6.45
N ARG A 172 -4.18 19.16 7.46
CA ARG A 172 -3.16 20.15 7.85
C ARG A 172 -2.10 20.34 6.76
N MET A 173 -1.76 19.27 6.04
CA MET A 173 -0.77 19.33 4.96
C MET A 173 -1.33 19.98 3.69
N THR A 174 -2.58 19.68 3.34
CA THR A 174 -3.26 20.29 2.17
C THR A 174 -3.51 21.79 2.36
N THR A 175 -3.90 22.21 3.57
CA THR A 175 -4.10 23.63 3.91
C THR A 175 -2.78 24.43 3.94
N SER A 176 -1.66 23.79 4.28
CA SER A 176 -0.33 24.42 4.28
C SER A 176 0.36 24.38 2.91
N GLY A 177 -0.08 23.53 1.98
CA GLY A 177 0.56 23.25 0.68
C GLY A 177 -0.03 23.98 -0.54
N SER A 178 -0.99 24.88 -0.35
CA SER A 178 -1.67 25.59 -1.46
C SER A 178 -0.81 26.72 -2.07
N THR A 179 0.39 26.41 -2.56
CA THR A 179 1.09 27.23 -3.58
C THR A 179 2.07 26.40 -4.40
N SER A 180 1.54 25.51 -5.24
CA SER A 180 2.20 25.19 -6.51
C SER A 180 1.18 24.60 -7.47
N GLN A 181 0.60 25.48 -8.30
CA GLN A 181 0.27 25.10 -9.67
C GLN A 181 1.57 24.63 -10.33
N LYS A 182 1.82 23.32 -10.29
CA LYS A 182 2.88 22.73 -11.11
C LYS A 182 2.24 22.37 -12.44
N ASN A 183 2.81 22.92 -13.52
CA ASN A 183 2.69 22.44 -14.89
C ASN A 183 3.32 21.04 -15.03
N GLY A 184 2.90 20.10 -14.18
CA GLY A 184 3.39 18.73 -14.15
C GLY A 184 2.52 17.84 -15.02
N ILE A 185 3.11 16.76 -15.50
CA ILE A 185 2.42 15.61 -16.11
C ILE A 185 1.12 15.37 -15.34
N ASP A 186 0.03 15.27 -16.09
CA ASP A 186 -1.27 15.03 -15.50
C ASP A 186 -1.27 13.67 -14.79
N ASP A 187 -1.32 13.71 -13.45
CA ASP A 187 -0.97 12.59 -12.58
C ASP A 187 -1.85 11.36 -12.85
N HIS A 188 -3.12 11.56 -13.22
CA HIS A 188 -3.99 10.45 -13.58
C HIS A 188 -3.54 9.68 -14.83
N LEU A 189 -2.84 10.33 -15.76
CA LEU A 189 -2.34 9.68 -16.97
C LEU A 189 -1.25 8.65 -16.67
N LYS A 190 -0.55 8.76 -15.53
CA LYS A 190 0.47 7.77 -15.12
C LYS A 190 -0.13 6.41 -14.76
N MET A 191 -1.41 6.33 -14.37
CA MET A 191 -2.08 5.05 -14.07
C MET A 191 -2.57 4.33 -15.32
N LEU A 192 -2.88 5.08 -16.37
CA LEU A 192 -3.52 4.56 -17.56
C LEU A 192 -2.73 3.40 -18.24
N PRO A 193 -1.39 3.43 -18.33
CA PRO A 193 -0.60 2.31 -18.86
C PRO A 193 -0.80 1.02 -18.07
N LEU A 194 -0.89 1.10 -16.74
CA LEU A 194 -1.08 -0.05 -15.87
C LEU A 194 -2.46 -0.66 -16.07
N VAL A 195 -3.49 0.19 -16.17
CA VAL A 195 -4.86 -0.25 -16.45
C VAL A 195 -4.95 -0.89 -17.84
N LYS A 196 -4.24 -0.36 -18.84
CA LYS A 196 -4.20 -0.95 -20.18
C LYS A 196 -3.60 -2.36 -20.17
N VAL A 197 -2.51 -2.54 -19.42
CA VAL A 197 -1.88 -3.87 -19.28
C VAL A 197 -2.86 -4.85 -18.63
N ALA A 198 -3.52 -4.46 -17.55
CA ALA A 198 -4.48 -5.34 -16.88
C ALA A 198 -5.73 -5.64 -17.72
N TRP A 199 -6.09 -4.79 -18.68
CA TRP A 199 -7.20 -5.07 -19.63
C TRP A 199 -6.75 -5.85 -20.86
N ALA A 200 -5.47 -6.20 -21.00
CA ALA A 200 -4.94 -6.78 -22.24
C ALA A 200 -5.60 -8.12 -22.62
N ASP A 201 -5.96 -8.94 -21.62
CA ASP A 201 -6.69 -10.21 -21.81
C ASP A 201 -8.22 -10.05 -21.88
N GLY A 202 -8.72 -8.81 -21.76
CA GLY A 202 -10.14 -8.47 -21.76
C GLY A 202 -10.83 -8.52 -20.39
N ARG A 203 -10.10 -8.70 -19.28
CA ARG A 203 -10.64 -8.65 -17.91
C ARG A 203 -9.59 -8.27 -16.88
N ILE A 204 -9.99 -7.56 -15.82
CA ILE A 204 -9.07 -7.28 -14.70
C ILE A 204 -9.34 -8.23 -13.54
N THR A 205 -8.32 -8.96 -13.09
CA THR A 205 -8.40 -9.80 -11.90
C THR A 205 -8.29 -8.98 -10.61
N LYS A 206 -8.73 -9.55 -9.48
CA LYS A 206 -8.58 -8.91 -8.15
C LYS A 206 -7.11 -8.62 -7.79
N ARG A 207 -6.17 -9.47 -8.23
CA ARG A 207 -4.75 -9.32 -7.92
C ARG A 207 -4.12 -8.19 -8.71
N GLU A 208 -4.41 -8.09 -10.01
CA GLU A 208 -3.97 -6.97 -10.84
C GLU A 208 -4.57 -5.65 -10.37
N ARG A 209 -5.87 -5.65 -10.03
CA ARG A 209 -6.52 -4.46 -9.47
C ARG A 209 -5.81 -3.98 -8.20
N GLN A 210 -5.43 -4.90 -7.31
CA GLN A 210 -4.65 -4.55 -6.13
C GLN A 210 -3.24 -4.04 -6.50
N MET A 211 -2.57 -4.67 -7.46
CA MET A 211 -1.25 -4.23 -7.92
C MET A 211 -1.29 -2.83 -8.53
N ILE A 212 -2.33 -2.49 -9.29
CA ILE A 212 -2.52 -1.13 -9.82
C ILE A 212 -2.63 -0.11 -8.69
N PHE A 213 -3.44 -0.40 -7.66
CA PHE A 213 -3.54 0.47 -6.48
C PHE A 213 -2.19 0.62 -5.76
N ASP A 214 -1.45 -0.47 -5.65
CA ASP A 214 -0.14 -0.46 -5.00
C ASP A 214 0.87 0.38 -5.81
N SER A 215 0.83 0.24 -7.13
CA SER A 215 1.69 0.95 -8.08
C SER A 215 1.40 2.45 -8.12
N MET A 216 0.18 2.90 -7.79
CA MET A 216 -0.13 4.33 -7.68
C MET A 216 0.83 5.03 -6.71
N PHE A 217 1.06 4.42 -5.56
CA PHE A 217 1.94 4.98 -4.54
C PHE A 217 3.39 5.01 -5.01
N ASP A 218 3.84 3.97 -5.71
CA ASP A 218 5.18 3.89 -6.28
C ASP A 218 5.41 4.92 -7.40
N LEU A 219 4.34 5.32 -8.10
CA LEU A 219 4.34 6.41 -9.09
C LEU A 219 4.20 7.80 -8.46
N GLY A 220 4.15 7.89 -7.14
CA GLY A 220 3.98 9.14 -6.39
C GLY A 220 2.60 9.77 -6.56
N LEU A 221 1.60 8.97 -6.93
CA LEU A 221 0.23 9.44 -7.14
C LEU A 221 -0.52 9.50 -5.82
N ASP A 222 -1.12 10.66 -5.55
CA ASP A 222 -2.02 10.85 -4.44
C ASP A 222 -3.40 10.23 -4.76
N PRO A 223 -3.92 9.29 -3.95
CA PRO A 223 -5.28 8.76 -4.09
C PRO A 223 -6.33 9.77 -3.61
N ASN A 224 -6.25 11.01 -4.10
CA ASN A 224 -7.33 11.97 -3.92
C ASN A 224 -8.60 11.47 -4.64
N ASN A 225 -9.76 12.01 -4.25
CA ASN A 225 -11.05 11.56 -4.80
C ASN A 225 -11.09 11.60 -6.33
N ASN A 226 -10.49 12.60 -6.97
CA ASN A 226 -10.51 12.71 -8.43
C ASN A 226 -9.69 11.62 -9.14
N ASN A 227 -8.46 11.36 -8.67
CA ASN A 227 -7.61 10.30 -9.22
C ASN A 227 -8.21 8.93 -8.96
N LEU A 228 -8.76 8.72 -7.76
CA LEU A 228 -9.39 7.47 -7.36
C LEU A 228 -10.66 7.19 -8.18
N ASP A 229 -11.55 8.18 -8.32
CA ASP A 229 -12.79 8.05 -9.10
C ASP A 229 -12.48 7.76 -10.57
N GLN A 230 -11.50 8.47 -11.15
CA GLN A 230 -11.07 8.25 -12.52
C GLN A 230 -10.51 6.83 -12.72
N LEU A 231 -9.67 6.37 -11.80
CA LEU A 231 -9.11 5.03 -11.85
C LEU A 231 -10.21 3.97 -11.71
N LEU A 232 -11.12 4.13 -10.75
CA LEU A 232 -12.25 3.22 -10.55
C LEU A 232 -13.09 3.12 -11.84
N GLY A 233 -13.35 4.25 -12.50
CA GLY A 233 -14.01 4.28 -13.80
C GLY A 233 -13.28 3.46 -14.86
N TRP A 234 -11.95 3.55 -14.94
CA TRP A 234 -11.16 2.76 -15.88
C TRP A 234 -11.04 1.27 -15.51
N LEU A 235 -11.10 0.95 -14.22
CA LEU A 235 -11.09 -0.42 -13.72
C LEU A 235 -12.44 -1.14 -13.94
N GLU A 236 -13.53 -0.38 -14.05
CA GLU A 236 -14.87 -0.88 -14.39
C GLU A 236 -15.07 -0.98 -15.91
N LEU A 237 -14.58 0.03 -16.65
CA LEU A 237 -14.75 0.13 -18.09
C LEU A 237 -13.40 0.37 -18.76
N SER A 238 -12.96 -0.58 -19.58
CA SER A 238 -11.75 -0.42 -20.38
C SER A 238 -11.80 0.88 -21.20
N PRO A 239 -10.77 1.74 -21.07
CA PRO A 239 -10.64 2.91 -21.93
C PRO A 239 -10.59 2.50 -23.41
N LYS A 240 -11.15 3.34 -24.28
CA LYS A 240 -11.07 3.14 -25.74
C LYS A 240 -9.62 3.28 -26.21
N GLU A 241 -9.23 2.54 -27.24
CA GLU A 241 -7.85 2.54 -27.77
C GLU A 241 -7.39 3.92 -28.25
N GLU A 242 -8.29 4.71 -28.85
CA GLU A 242 -8.00 6.09 -29.29
C GLU A 242 -7.65 6.98 -28.10
N PHE A 243 -8.49 6.96 -27.05
CA PHE A 243 -8.24 7.69 -25.81
C PHE A 243 -6.93 7.27 -25.16
N PHE A 244 -6.63 5.97 -25.17
CA PHE A 244 -5.39 5.42 -24.63
C PHE A 244 -4.16 5.98 -25.35
N LYS A 245 -4.15 5.95 -26.69
CA LYS A 245 -3.05 6.47 -27.50
C LYS A 245 -2.84 7.97 -27.29
N GLU A 246 -3.90 8.76 -27.33
CA GLU A 246 -3.82 10.20 -27.09
C GLU A 246 -3.28 10.53 -25.69
N SER A 247 -3.71 9.79 -24.69
CA SER A 247 -3.29 9.95 -23.30
C SER A 247 -1.82 9.57 -23.09
N LEU A 248 -1.35 8.49 -23.73
CA LEU A 248 0.06 8.11 -23.71
C LEU A 248 0.96 9.14 -24.40
N GLU A 249 0.51 9.73 -25.51
CA GLU A 249 1.27 10.80 -26.18
C GLU A 249 1.36 12.07 -25.32
N LYS A 250 0.28 12.42 -24.61
CA LYS A 250 0.31 13.51 -23.62
C LYS A 250 1.26 13.19 -22.47
N LEU A 251 1.21 11.97 -21.94
CA LEU A 251 2.12 11.51 -20.89
C LEU A 251 3.58 11.58 -21.34
N ARG A 252 3.89 11.09 -22.54
CA ARG A 252 5.22 11.19 -23.16
C ARG A 252 5.67 12.64 -23.29
N SER A 253 4.84 13.49 -23.87
CA SER A 253 5.14 14.91 -24.05
C SER A 253 5.41 15.59 -22.70
N GLY A 254 4.66 15.22 -21.65
CA GLY A 254 4.91 15.72 -20.30
C GLY A 254 6.23 15.21 -19.70
N LEU A 255 6.58 13.94 -19.92
CA LEU A 255 7.86 13.37 -19.50
C LEU A 255 9.07 14.02 -20.20
N GLU A 256 8.91 14.43 -21.47
CA GLU A 256 9.93 15.16 -22.23
C GLU A 256 10.21 16.57 -21.69
N THR A 257 9.35 17.11 -20.81
CA THR A 257 9.61 18.39 -20.14
C THR A 257 10.49 18.29 -18.89
N LEU A 258 10.77 17.05 -18.44
CA LEU A 258 11.63 16.77 -17.29
C LEU A 258 13.11 16.86 -17.69
N SER A 259 14.00 16.84 -16.69
CA SER A 259 15.44 16.66 -16.95
C SER A 259 15.69 15.27 -17.55
N ASP A 260 16.82 15.08 -18.25
CA ASP A 260 17.14 13.78 -18.87
C ASP A 260 17.18 12.62 -17.86
N ASP A 261 17.71 12.89 -16.65
CA ASP A 261 17.78 11.92 -15.56
C ASP A 261 16.37 11.60 -15.02
N ASP A 262 15.57 12.62 -14.71
CA ASP A 262 14.19 12.44 -14.23
C ASP A 262 13.30 11.76 -15.27
N HIS A 263 13.47 12.09 -16.55
CA HIS A 263 12.75 11.50 -17.66
C HIS A 263 13.05 9.99 -17.76
N ALA A 264 14.33 9.61 -17.70
CA ALA A 264 14.73 8.21 -17.74
C ALA A 264 14.20 7.42 -16.53
N GLU A 265 14.31 8.00 -15.32
CA GLU A 265 13.82 7.40 -14.09
C GLU A 265 12.30 7.17 -14.10
N GLN A 266 11.52 8.22 -14.42
CA GLN A 266 10.06 8.14 -14.43
C GLN A 266 9.54 7.13 -15.45
N LYS A 267 10.18 7.08 -16.63
CA LYS A 267 9.85 6.12 -17.67
C LYS A 267 10.18 4.69 -17.27
N TYR A 268 11.37 4.46 -16.69
CA TYR A 268 11.76 3.14 -16.21
C TYR A 268 10.81 2.67 -15.11
N SER A 269 10.50 3.54 -14.14
CA SER A 269 9.54 3.26 -13.07
C SER A 269 8.19 2.85 -13.64
N LEU A 270 7.64 3.62 -14.58
CA LEU A 270 6.35 3.34 -15.20
C LEU A 270 6.31 1.98 -15.95
N ILE A 271 7.34 1.68 -16.74
CA ILE A 271 7.44 0.39 -17.46
C ILE A 271 7.60 -0.76 -16.47
N SER A 272 8.38 -0.57 -15.40
CA SER A 272 8.55 -1.56 -14.34
C SER A 272 7.22 -1.87 -13.65
N GLN A 273 6.42 -0.86 -13.30
CA GLN A 273 5.11 -1.05 -12.69
C GLN A 273 4.12 -1.75 -13.64
N CYS A 274 4.13 -1.40 -14.92
CA CYS A 274 3.36 -2.13 -15.94
C CYS A 274 3.74 -3.62 -15.99
N THR A 275 5.03 -3.92 -15.88
CA THR A 275 5.53 -5.31 -15.86
C THR A 275 5.06 -6.05 -14.61
N LEU A 276 5.09 -5.40 -13.44
CA LEU A 276 4.59 -6.00 -12.19
C LEU A 276 3.10 -6.32 -12.24
N VAL A 277 2.28 -5.45 -12.86
CA VAL A 277 0.86 -5.73 -13.08
C VAL A 277 0.68 -6.98 -13.93
N ALA A 278 1.42 -7.08 -15.03
CA ALA A 278 1.41 -8.23 -15.94
C ALA A 278 1.83 -9.54 -15.23
N GLU A 279 2.91 -9.50 -14.44
CA GLU A 279 3.42 -10.69 -13.72
C GLU A 279 2.43 -11.24 -12.68
N VAL A 280 1.61 -10.38 -12.09
CA VAL A 280 0.63 -10.77 -11.07
C VAL A 280 -0.57 -11.53 -11.68
N SER A 281 -0.79 -11.37 -12.99
CA SER A 281 -1.86 -12.03 -13.75
C SER A 281 -1.59 -13.52 -14.01
N GLY A 282 -0.33 -13.90 -14.24
CA GLY A 282 0.06 -15.25 -14.72
C GLY A 282 -0.13 -16.46 -13.79
N GLY A 283 -0.84 -16.32 -12.68
CA GLY A 283 -1.33 -17.44 -11.88
C GLY A 283 -0.33 -18.11 -10.92
N ASP A 284 -0.87 -18.83 -9.94
CA ASP A 284 -0.13 -19.57 -8.90
C ASP A 284 0.66 -20.77 -9.49
N SER A 285 1.79 -21.09 -8.84
CA SER A 285 2.79 -22.11 -9.19
C SER A 285 2.32 -23.56 -9.37
N ASP A 286 1.02 -23.85 -9.35
CA ASP A 286 0.47 -25.21 -9.38
C ASP A 286 0.08 -25.68 -10.79
N SER A 287 0.32 -24.87 -11.83
CA SER A 287 0.13 -25.34 -13.21
C SER A 287 1.36 -26.14 -13.68
N PRO A 288 1.23 -27.45 -14.01
CA PRO A 288 2.35 -28.32 -14.36
C PRO A 288 3.01 -27.99 -15.71
N SER A 289 2.54 -26.95 -16.41
CA SER A 289 2.97 -26.61 -17.77
C SER A 289 4.17 -25.66 -17.86
N GLY A 290 4.67 -25.09 -16.75
CA GLY A 290 5.90 -24.26 -16.75
C GLY A 290 5.88 -23.11 -17.77
N GLY A 291 4.70 -22.60 -18.12
CA GLY A 291 4.52 -21.50 -19.07
C GLY A 291 5.03 -20.16 -18.53
N PRO A 292 5.25 -19.17 -19.41
CA PRO A 292 5.64 -17.82 -18.99
C PRO A 292 4.63 -17.22 -18.00
N ARG A 293 5.13 -16.49 -17.00
CA ARG A 293 4.34 -15.83 -15.93
C ARG A 293 3.51 -14.63 -16.41
N ILE A 294 3.54 -14.32 -17.69
CA ILE A 294 2.87 -13.16 -18.29
C ILE A 294 2.20 -13.65 -19.56
N CYS A 295 0.95 -13.25 -19.81
CA CYS A 295 0.28 -13.63 -21.06
C CYS A 295 0.86 -12.85 -22.26
N ASP A 296 0.71 -13.41 -23.47
CA ASP A 296 1.28 -12.80 -24.68
C ASP A 296 0.64 -11.42 -24.97
N GLU A 297 -0.63 -11.24 -24.60
CA GLU A 297 -1.38 -9.99 -24.73
C GLU A 297 -0.81 -8.90 -23.81
N GLU A 298 -0.52 -9.22 -22.54
CA GLU A 298 0.10 -8.31 -21.57
C GLU A 298 1.52 -7.93 -21.99
N ILE A 299 2.33 -8.89 -22.44
CA ILE A 299 3.66 -8.63 -22.99
C ILE A 299 3.56 -7.65 -24.17
N THR A 300 2.57 -7.86 -25.03
CA THR A 300 2.33 -6.99 -26.19
C THR A 300 1.94 -5.58 -25.74
N ALA A 301 1.06 -5.45 -24.75
CA ALA A 301 0.66 -4.16 -24.19
C ALA A 301 1.85 -3.42 -23.56
N VAL A 302 2.67 -4.09 -22.74
CA VAL A 302 3.87 -3.51 -22.12
C VAL A 302 4.86 -3.05 -23.20
N LYS A 303 5.10 -3.86 -24.24
CA LYS A 303 5.98 -3.49 -25.37
C LYS A 303 5.44 -2.28 -26.12
N GLN A 304 4.13 -2.20 -26.36
CA GLN A 304 3.50 -1.06 -27.02
C GLN A 304 3.67 0.22 -26.20
N ILE A 305 3.43 0.16 -24.88
CA ILE A 305 3.65 1.28 -23.95
C ILE A 305 5.11 1.73 -24.00
N ALA A 306 6.05 0.80 -23.84
CA ALA A 306 7.47 1.10 -23.87
C ALA A 306 7.88 1.74 -25.21
N ARG A 307 7.34 1.25 -26.33
CA ARG A 307 7.62 1.80 -27.65
C ARG A 307 7.14 3.25 -27.79
N ILE A 308 5.91 3.53 -27.36
CA ILE A 308 5.33 4.88 -27.41
C ILE A 308 6.15 5.83 -26.53
N LEU A 309 6.46 5.45 -25.28
CA LEU A 309 7.29 6.25 -24.37
C LEU A 309 8.74 6.44 -24.86
N ASN A 310 9.23 5.57 -25.74
CA ASN A 310 10.53 5.71 -26.41
C ASN A 310 10.49 6.59 -27.66
N GLY A 311 9.32 7.10 -28.06
CA GLY A 311 9.18 7.92 -29.27
C GLY A 311 9.40 7.13 -30.58
N ALA A 312 9.38 5.79 -30.51
CA ALA A 312 9.52 4.95 -31.69
C ALA A 312 8.16 4.85 -32.38
N ILE A 313 7.83 5.85 -33.19
CA ILE A 313 6.63 5.84 -34.04
C ILE A 313 6.74 4.69 -35.05
N GLU A 314 5.69 3.88 -35.18
CA GLU A 314 5.49 3.01 -36.34
C GLU A 314 5.46 3.86 -37.60
N ARG A 315 6.54 3.83 -38.37
CA ARG A 315 6.40 4.00 -39.82
C ARG A 315 5.99 2.63 -40.35
N GLY A 316 4.69 2.40 -40.45
CA GLY A 316 4.08 1.19 -40.98
C GLY A 316 2.58 1.20 -40.81
#